data_AF-A0A1G6LDF2-F1
#
_entry.id   AF-A0A1G6LDF2-F1
#
_cell.length_a   1.000
_cell.length_b   1.000
_cell.length_c   1.000
_cell.angle_alpha   90.00
_cell.angle_beta   90.00
_cell.angle_gamma   90.00
#
_symmetry.space_group_name_H-M   'P 1'
#
loop_
_entity.id
_entity.type
_entity.pdbx_description
1 polymer ?
#
loop_
_entity_poly.entity_id
_entity_poly.type
_entity_poly.pdbx_seq_one_letter_code
_entity_poly.pdbx_strand_id
1 'polypeptide(L)'
;MATVLAAGRRHSVACRDDGTAVAAGNDRAGECDVLAWSGLVAVAAANVHSARNTGRSHTIGLRADGTVIATGWDRDGQTNVSDWSEIAAVAAGWRTTLGLRTDGSTVAVGRTAEGQCDVNTWREVVSIACGDWHSVAVRSDGRALATGNNQRGQASIGGWRNLVGVSAGYMHTVGLRDGGTVVATGENGWSQCDVAQWSCATAVAAGSYHTVALREDGRVCAVGDNRFGQCDVQAWTGVTAIAAGSTHTLGLLLDGTIVAAGNNDDKQCDVSTWRLHRG
;
A
#
# COMPACT_ATOMS: atom_id res chain seq x y z
N MET A 1 -2.73 1.48 -12.97
CA MET A 1 -1.72 0.41 -13.05
C MET A 1 -2.03 -0.59 -11.95
N ALA A 2 -1.90 -1.89 -12.21
CA ALA A 2 -2.12 -2.91 -11.19
C ALA A 2 -0.95 -2.94 -10.20
N THR A 3 -1.23 -3.06 -8.90
CA THR A 3 -0.19 -3.09 -7.85
C THR A 3 0.43 -4.49 -7.78
N VAL A 4 1.60 -4.68 -8.38
CA VAL A 4 2.29 -5.99 -8.43
C VAL A 4 3.26 -6.22 -7.27
N LEU A 5 3.49 -5.20 -6.43
CA LEU A 5 4.42 -5.23 -5.32
C LEU A 5 3.75 -4.61 -4.09
N ALA A 6 3.76 -5.32 -2.97
CA ALA A 6 3.17 -4.86 -1.73
C ALA A 6 4.08 -5.14 -0.53
N ALA A 7 4.10 -4.20 0.41
CA ALA A 7 4.91 -4.26 1.61
C ALA A 7 4.00 -4.10 2.83
N GLY A 8 3.90 -5.14 3.64
CA GLY A 8 3.13 -5.15 4.87
C GLY A 8 3.97 -4.76 6.08
N ARG A 9 3.53 -5.14 7.28
CA ARG A 9 4.29 -4.84 8.49
C ARG A 9 5.62 -5.60 8.60
N ARG A 10 5.57 -6.92 8.37
CA ARG A 10 6.68 -7.88 8.54
C ARG A 10 6.77 -8.86 7.39
N HIS A 11 6.08 -8.58 6.31
CA HIS A 11 6.11 -9.41 5.13
C HIS A 11 6.00 -8.54 3.88
N SER A 12 6.46 -9.07 2.78
CA SER A 12 6.39 -8.50 1.45
C SER A 12 5.73 -9.52 0.54
N VAL A 13 5.01 -9.04 -0.47
CA VAL A 13 4.30 -9.89 -1.42
C VAL A 13 4.48 -9.30 -2.81
N ALA A 14 4.64 -10.15 -3.81
CA ALA A 14 4.64 -9.74 -5.19
C ALA A 14 3.81 -10.69 -6.07
N CYS A 15 3.19 -10.11 -7.10
CA CYS A 15 2.51 -10.82 -8.18
C CYS A 15 3.48 -10.94 -9.36
N ARG A 16 3.68 -12.15 -9.86
CA ARG A 16 4.47 -12.43 -11.07
C ARG A 16 3.61 -12.23 -12.33
N ASP A 17 4.26 -12.05 -13.47
CA ASP A 17 3.59 -11.93 -14.77
C ASP A 17 2.78 -13.17 -15.17
N ASP A 18 3.13 -14.36 -14.64
CA ASP A 18 2.37 -15.60 -14.84
C ASP A 18 1.13 -15.71 -13.92
N GLY A 19 0.82 -14.65 -13.16
CA GLY A 19 -0.33 -14.57 -12.26
C GLY A 19 -0.17 -15.36 -10.96
N THR A 20 1.04 -15.86 -10.65
CA THR A 20 1.35 -16.47 -9.34
C THR A 20 1.87 -15.43 -8.34
N ALA A 21 1.86 -15.76 -7.05
CA ALA A 21 2.41 -14.89 -6.00
C ALA A 21 3.65 -15.47 -5.31
N VAL A 22 4.44 -14.57 -4.74
CA VAL A 22 5.50 -14.86 -3.78
C VAL A 22 5.34 -13.99 -2.56
N ALA A 23 5.76 -14.50 -1.41
CA ALA A 23 5.86 -13.75 -0.18
C ALA A 23 7.14 -14.11 0.58
N ALA A 24 7.63 -13.16 1.36
CA ALA A 24 8.74 -13.32 2.31
C ALA A 24 8.41 -12.54 3.56
N GLY A 25 8.84 -13.03 4.73
CA GLY A 25 8.55 -12.38 6.00
C GLY A 25 7.98 -13.31 7.06
N ASN A 26 7.38 -12.67 8.07
CA ASN A 26 6.66 -13.33 9.15
C ASN A 26 5.36 -13.96 8.64
N ASP A 27 5.19 -15.24 8.95
CA ASP A 27 4.02 -16.03 8.56
C ASP A 27 3.26 -16.64 9.75
N ARG A 28 3.35 -16.01 10.93
CA ARG A 28 2.76 -16.58 12.16
C ARG A 28 1.23 -16.62 12.15
N ALA A 29 0.58 -15.94 11.21
CA ALA A 29 -0.86 -15.99 11.02
C ALA A 29 -1.27 -16.39 9.60
N GLY A 30 -0.35 -16.93 8.79
CA GLY A 30 -0.62 -17.33 7.40
C GLY A 30 -0.54 -16.17 6.39
N GLU A 31 0.09 -15.06 6.76
CA GLU A 31 0.21 -13.88 5.88
C GLU A 31 1.02 -14.16 4.60
N CYS A 32 1.88 -15.17 4.60
CA CYS A 32 2.70 -15.55 3.45
C CYS A 32 2.13 -16.75 2.67
N ASP A 33 0.94 -17.26 3.01
CA ASP A 33 0.28 -18.42 2.38
C ASP A 33 -0.28 -18.09 0.98
N VAL A 34 0.60 -17.66 0.07
CA VAL A 34 0.26 -17.18 -1.27
C VAL A 34 0.71 -18.11 -2.39
N LEU A 35 1.48 -19.16 -2.07
CA LEU A 35 2.12 -20.03 -3.06
C LEU A 35 1.15 -20.79 -3.96
N ALA A 36 -0.07 -21.06 -3.46
CA ALA A 36 -1.13 -21.73 -4.22
C ALA A 36 -1.99 -20.75 -5.04
N TRP A 37 -1.71 -19.44 -4.98
CA TRP A 37 -2.50 -18.44 -5.69
C TRP A 37 -2.13 -18.39 -7.17
N SER A 38 -3.13 -18.18 -8.01
CA SER A 38 -3.00 -18.11 -9.46
C SER A 38 -4.01 -17.14 -10.06
N GLY A 39 -3.73 -16.68 -11.28
CA GLY A 39 -4.61 -15.76 -12.01
C GLY A 39 -4.63 -14.36 -11.42
N LEU A 40 -3.63 -13.99 -10.63
CA LEU A 40 -3.52 -12.68 -9.99
C LEU A 40 -3.13 -11.61 -11.00
N VAL A 41 -3.60 -10.40 -10.74
CA VAL A 41 -3.19 -9.16 -11.43
C VAL A 41 -2.71 -8.09 -10.46
N ALA A 42 -3.09 -8.16 -9.19
CA ALA A 42 -2.58 -7.26 -8.16
C ALA A 42 -2.54 -7.94 -6.78
N VAL A 43 -1.69 -7.40 -5.91
CA VAL A 43 -1.57 -7.81 -4.51
C VAL A 43 -1.59 -6.58 -3.59
N ALA A 44 -2.10 -6.77 -2.38
CA ALA A 44 -1.98 -5.82 -1.29
C ALA A 44 -1.57 -6.53 0.00
N ALA A 45 -0.74 -5.87 0.81
CA ALA A 45 -0.22 -6.41 2.06
C ALA A 45 -0.54 -5.41 3.16
N ALA A 46 -1.21 -5.86 4.22
CA ALA A 46 -1.62 -4.96 5.26
C ALA A 46 -0.42 -4.41 6.05
N ASN A 47 -0.34 -3.07 6.07
CA ASN A 47 0.56 -2.35 6.93
C ASN A 47 -0.04 -2.21 8.33
N VAL A 48 0.82 -2.24 9.33
CA VAL A 48 0.45 -2.14 10.73
C VAL A 48 1.58 -1.40 11.43
N HIS A 49 1.23 -0.46 12.32
CA HIS A 49 2.16 0.23 13.18
C HIS A 49 3.04 -0.76 13.95
N SER A 50 4.29 -0.37 14.20
CA SER A 50 5.30 -1.16 14.92
C SER A 50 5.00 -1.39 16.42
N ALA A 51 3.73 -1.34 16.85
CA ALA A 51 3.32 -1.64 18.22
C ALA A 51 3.59 -3.10 18.58
N ARG A 52 4.06 -3.36 19.80
CA ARG A 52 4.50 -4.68 20.27
C ARG A 52 3.36 -5.71 20.40
N ASN A 53 2.10 -5.27 20.48
CA ASN A 53 0.96 -6.10 20.88
C ASN A 53 0.13 -6.67 19.71
N THR A 54 0.32 -6.22 18.47
CA THR A 54 -0.39 -6.80 17.31
C THR A 54 0.62 -7.21 16.24
N GLY A 55 1.06 -8.47 16.33
CA GLY A 55 2.04 -9.14 15.47
C GLY A 55 1.60 -9.38 14.02
N ARG A 56 0.28 -9.44 13.83
CA ARG A 56 -0.35 -10.17 12.74
C ARG A 56 -0.91 -9.25 11.68
N SER A 57 -0.90 -9.71 10.45
CA SER A 57 -1.39 -8.98 9.28
C SER A 57 -2.21 -9.89 8.35
N HIS A 58 -2.50 -9.43 7.15
CA HIS A 58 -3.15 -10.20 6.10
C HIS A 58 -2.67 -9.73 4.72
N THR A 59 -2.95 -10.56 3.72
CA THR A 59 -2.60 -10.34 2.32
C THR A 59 -3.81 -10.55 1.45
N ILE A 60 -3.96 -9.71 0.44
CA ILE A 60 -5.06 -9.72 -0.52
C ILE A 60 -4.48 -9.93 -1.93
N GLY A 61 -5.11 -10.81 -2.70
CA GLY A 61 -4.84 -11.02 -4.12
C GLY A 61 -6.07 -10.70 -4.96
N LEU A 62 -5.93 -9.81 -5.94
CA LEU A 62 -6.94 -9.54 -6.94
C LEU A 62 -6.69 -10.41 -8.16
N ARG A 63 -7.70 -11.14 -8.61
CA ARG A 63 -7.65 -11.98 -9.82
C ARG A 63 -8.10 -11.21 -11.07
N ALA A 64 -7.65 -11.68 -12.22
CA ALA A 64 -7.99 -11.12 -13.53
C ALA A 64 -9.50 -11.14 -13.85
N ASP A 65 -10.25 -12.04 -13.23
CA ASP A 65 -11.72 -12.15 -13.36
C ASP A 65 -12.49 -11.17 -12.44
N GLY A 66 -11.79 -10.34 -11.68
CA GLY A 66 -12.38 -9.37 -10.75
C GLY A 66 -12.81 -9.97 -9.41
N THR A 67 -12.48 -11.24 -9.12
CA THR A 67 -12.66 -11.86 -7.80
C THR A 67 -11.45 -11.61 -6.90
N VAL A 68 -11.63 -11.74 -5.60
CA VAL A 68 -10.58 -11.45 -4.60
C VAL A 68 -10.36 -12.65 -3.69
N ILE A 69 -9.10 -12.94 -3.39
CA ILE A 69 -8.69 -13.93 -2.40
C ILE A 69 -7.86 -13.27 -1.30
N ALA A 70 -7.86 -13.88 -0.12
CA ALA A 70 -7.15 -13.36 1.04
C ALA A 70 -6.55 -14.49 1.87
N THR A 71 -5.47 -14.17 2.59
CA THR A 71 -4.89 -15.03 3.62
C THR A 71 -4.39 -14.19 4.80
N GLY A 72 -4.10 -14.84 5.92
CA GLY A 72 -3.56 -14.22 7.11
C GLY A 72 -4.56 -14.13 8.26
N TRP A 73 -4.33 -13.17 9.14
CA TRP A 73 -5.12 -12.98 10.35
C TRP A 73 -6.48 -12.35 10.06
N ASP A 74 -7.55 -12.89 10.68
CA ASP A 74 -8.94 -12.53 10.36
C ASP A 74 -9.87 -12.27 11.56
N ARG A 75 -9.38 -11.93 12.76
CA ARG A 75 -10.31 -11.78 13.91
C ARG A 75 -11.25 -10.57 13.84
N ASP A 76 -11.09 -9.69 12.86
CA ASP A 76 -12.04 -8.60 12.58
C ASP A 76 -12.75 -8.81 11.22
N GLY A 77 -12.59 -9.97 10.56
CA GLY A 77 -13.22 -10.28 9.27
C GLY A 77 -12.59 -9.58 8.05
N GLN A 78 -11.36 -9.08 8.17
CA GLN A 78 -10.66 -8.35 7.11
C GLN A 78 -10.24 -9.22 5.90
N THR A 79 -10.39 -10.54 6.00
CA THR A 79 -10.17 -11.48 4.89
C THR A 79 -11.49 -11.99 4.28
N ASN A 80 -12.64 -11.51 4.74
CA ASN A 80 -13.98 -11.91 4.24
C ASN A 80 -14.30 -11.27 2.87
N VAL A 81 -13.49 -11.60 1.86
CA VAL A 81 -13.55 -11.03 0.50
C VAL A 81 -14.07 -12.02 -0.54
N SER A 82 -14.44 -13.24 -0.13
CA SER A 82 -14.83 -14.34 -1.03
C SER A 82 -16.03 -14.02 -1.93
N ASP A 83 -16.92 -13.16 -1.44
CA ASP A 83 -18.17 -12.80 -2.12
C ASP A 83 -18.00 -11.54 -2.99
N TRP A 84 -16.77 -11.01 -3.10
CA TRP A 84 -16.49 -9.83 -3.91
C TRP A 84 -16.30 -10.22 -5.38
N SER A 85 -16.92 -9.43 -6.26
CA SER A 85 -16.81 -9.53 -7.71
C SER A 85 -16.67 -8.13 -8.32
N GLU A 86 -16.28 -8.08 -9.59
CA GLU A 86 -16.12 -6.84 -10.35
C GLU A 86 -15.15 -5.85 -9.69
N ILE A 87 -14.14 -6.37 -8.98
CA ILE A 87 -13.11 -5.57 -8.33
C ILE A 87 -12.03 -5.18 -9.36
N ALA A 88 -11.69 -3.90 -9.39
CA ALA A 88 -10.66 -3.32 -10.23
C ALA A 88 -9.36 -3.00 -9.46
N ALA A 89 -9.44 -2.76 -8.15
CA ALA A 89 -8.28 -2.55 -7.29
C ALA A 89 -8.56 -2.97 -5.84
N VAL A 90 -7.50 -3.32 -5.12
CA VAL A 90 -7.54 -3.71 -3.70
C VAL A 90 -6.53 -2.91 -2.89
N ALA A 91 -6.85 -2.64 -1.63
CA ALA A 91 -5.93 -2.06 -0.67
C ALA A 91 -6.11 -2.76 0.69
N ALA A 92 -5.02 -2.88 1.45
CA ALA A 92 -4.99 -3.56 2.74
C ALA A 92 -4.26 -2.68 3.76
N GLY A 93 -4.91 -2.43 4.90
CA GLY A 93 -4.36 -1.65 6.02
C GLY A 93 -4.49 -2.44 7.32
N TRP A 94 -4.39 -1.76 8.46
CA TRP A 94 -4.53 -2.47 9.73
C TRP A 94 -5.97 -2.95 9.92
N ARG A 95 -6.15 -4.27 9.79
CA ARG A 95 -7.43 -4.97 9.98
C ARG A 95 -8.56 -4.46 9.08
N THR A 96 -8.22 -3.89 7.93
CA THR A 96 -9.18 -3.32 6.97
C THR A 96 -8.73 -3.68 5.57
N THR A 97 -9.67 -4.16 4.75
CA THR A 97 -9.48 -4.39 3.32
C THR A 97 -10.48 -3.55 2.56
N LEU A 98 -10.01 -2.85 1.53
CA LEU A 98 -10.85 -2.12 0.59
C LEU A 98 -10.83 -2.78 -0.78
N GLY A 99 -11.99 -2.74 -1.45
CA GLY A 99 -12.13 -3.08 -2.86
C GLY A 99 -12.74 -1.90 -3.62
N LEU A 100 -12.11 -1.51 -4.73
CA LEU A 100 -12.66 -0.59 -5.72
C LEU A 100 -13.33 -1.42 -6.81
N ARG A 101 -14.61 -1.19 -7.06
CA ARG A 101 -15.33 -1.84 -8.17
C ARG A 101 -15.07 -1.14 -9.50
N THR A 102 -15.28 -1.86 -10.59
CA THR A 102 -15.20 -1.34 -11.97
C THR A 102 -16.19 -0.20 -12.24
N ASP A 103 -17.29 -0.10 -11.49
CA ASP A 103 -18.27 0.98 -11.59
C ASP A 103 -17.88 2.25 -10.79
N GLY A 104 -16.72 2.24 -10.12
CA GLY A 104 -16.24 3.36 -9.30
C GLY A 104 -16.86 3.44 -7.90
N SER A 105 -17.66 2.45 -7.48
CA SER A 105 -18.08 2.27 -6.09
C SER A 105 -17.03 1.51 -5.27
N THR A 106 -17.15 1.52 -3.93
CA THR A 106 -16.18 0.84 -3.06
C THR A 106 -16.85 -0.06 -2.02
N VAL A 107 -16.10 -1.06 -1.56
CA VAL A 107 -16.44 -1.94 -0.43
C VAL A 107 -15.31 -1.96 0.57
N ALA A 108 -15.67 -2.28 1.81
CA ALA A 108 -14.74 -2.53 2.89
C ALA A 108 -15.17 -3.74 3.71
N VAL A 109 -14.19 -4.50 4.21
CA VAL A 109 -14.37 -5.49 5.28
C VAL A 109 -13.28 -5.32 6.32
N GLY A 110 -13.55 -5.83 7.53
CA GLY A 110 -12.64 -5.73 8.66
C GLY A 110 -13.20 -4.90 9.81
N ARG A 111 -12.28 -4.27 10.55
CA ARG A 111 -12.59 -3.48 11.74
C ARG A 111 -13.37 -2.21 11.37
N THR A 112 -14.44 -1.94 12.10
CA THR A 112 -15.34 -0.78 11.88
C THR A 112 -15.29 0.27 12.99
N ALA A 113 -14.57 0.01 14.08
CA ALA A 113 -14.68 0.76 15.32
C ALA A 113 -14.31 2.26 15.21
N GLU A 114 -13.48 2.64 14.23
CA GLU A 114 -13.06 4.02 14.02
C GLU A 114 -13.67 4.63 12.74
N GLY A 115 -14.57 3.93 12.05
CA GLY A 115 -15.23 4.38 10.81
C GLY A 115 -14.44 4.16 9.52
N GLN A 116 -13.29 3.49 9.58
CA GLN A 116 -12.42 3.24 8.42
C GLN A 116 -13.07 2.38 7.32
N CYS A 117 -14.18 1.69 7.62
CA CYS A 117 -14.97 0.94 6.65
C CYS A 117 -16.16 1.73 6.06
N ASP A 118 -16.37 2.99 6.45
CA ASP A 118 -17.52 3.81 6.03
C ASP A 118 -17.35 4.38 4.60
N VAL A 119 -17.15 3.48 3.63
CA VAL A 119 -16.82 3.80 2.24
C VAL A 119 -18.02 3.60 1.28
N ASN A 120 -19.13 3.07 1.79
CA ASN A 120 -20.32 2.71 1.01
C ASN A 120 -20.97 3.88 0.24
N THR A 121 -20.68 5.12 0.62
CA THR A 121 -21.16 6.35 -0.05
C THR A 121 -20.20 6.88 -1.12
N TRP A 122 -18.98 6.35 -1.20
CA TRP A 122 -17.99 6.82 -2.18
C TRP A 122 -18.38 6.38 -3.59
N ARG A 123 -18.22 7.30 -4.55
CA ARG A 123 -18.59 7.11 -5.96
C ARG A 123 -17.54 7.76 -6.84
N GLU A 124 -17.47 7.27 -8.07
CA GLU A 124 -16.53 7.75 -9.10
C GLU A 124 -15.07 7.66 -8.61
N VAL A 125 -14.77 6.66 -7.79
CA VAL A 125 -13.43 6.44 -7.24
C VAL A 125 -12.53 5.83 -8.31
N VAL A 126 -11.28 6.27 -8.37
CA VAL A 126 -10.25 5.79 -9.30
C VAL A 126 -8.98 5.30 -8.62
N SER A 127 -8.79 5.61 -7.33
CA SER A 127 -7.66 5.13 -6.52
C SER A 127 -8.10 5.00 -5.06
N ILE A 128 -7.61 3.98 -4.37
CA ILE A 128 -7.90 3.69 -2.96
C ILE A 128 -6.61 3.36 -2.22
N ALA A 129 -6.54 3.69 -0.94
CA ALA A 129 -5.49 3.24 -0.04
C ALA A 129 -6.02 3.07 1.39
N CYS A 130 -5.37 2.17 2.13
CA CYS A 130 -5.65 1.94 3.54
C CYS A 130 -4.44 2.34 4.37
N GLY A 131 -4.66 3.19 5.37
CA GLY A 131 -3.72 3.33 6.47
C GLY A 131 -4.05 2.35 7.58
N ASP A 132 -3.50 2.59 8.77
CA ASP A 132 -3.84 1.76 9.91
C ASP A 132 -5.27 2.03 10.42
N TRP A 133 -5.64 3.30 10.51
CA TRP A 133 -6.88 3.72 11.18
C TRP A 133 -7.79 4.55 10.30
N HIS A 134 -7.47 4.66 9.01
CA HIS A 134 -8.22 5.47 8.06
C HIS A 134 -8.13 4.87 6.66
N SER A 135 -9.13 5.18 5.87
CA SER A 135 -9.24 4.81 4.47
C SER A 135 -9.31 6.08 3.64
N VAL A 136 -8.66 6.08 2.49
CA VAL A 136 -8.61 7.24 1.60
C VAL A 136 -8.83 6.82 0.16
N ALA A 137 -9.36 7.74 -0.63
CA ALA A 137 -9.59 7.53 -2.06
C ALA A 137 -9.43 8.82 -2.86
N VAL A 138 -9.20 8.64 -4.16
CA VAL A 138 -9.23 9.71 -5.18
C VAL A 138 -10.43 9.48 -6.08
N ARG A 139 -11.21 10.53 -6.31
CA ARG A 139 -12.29 10.55 -7.31
C ARG A 139 -11.76 10.91 -8.69
N SER A 140 -12.49 10.53 -9.73
CA SER A 140 -12.17 10.85 -11.14
C SER A 140 -12.05 12.35 -11.42
N ASP A 141 -12.67 13.20 -10.60
CA ASP A 141 -12.53 14.66 -10.64
C ASP A 141 -11.30 15.21 -9.88
N GLY A 142 -10.41 14.33 -9.42
CA GLY A 142 -9.17 14.67 -8.71
C GLY A 142 -9.36 15.14 -7.26
N ARG A 143 -10.56 14.97 -6.67
CA ARG A 143 -10.81 15.25 -5.25
C ARG A 143 -10.50 14.04 -4.38
N ALA A 144 -10.13 14.30 -3.13
CA ALA A 144 -9.90 13.26 -2.13
C ALA A 144 -11.16 12.95 -1.32
N LEU A 145 -11.30 11.68 -0.91
CA LEU A 145 -12.25 11.20 0.08
C LEU A 145 -11.47 10.53 1.22
N ALA A 146 -11.94 10.67 2.45
CA ALA A 146 -11.37 9.98 3.60
C ALA A 146 -12.46 9.61 4.61
N THR A 147 -12.23 8.50 5.31
CA THR A 147 -13.00 8.09 6.48
C THR A 147 -12.09 7.43 7.51
N GLY A 148 -12.52 7.33 8.75
CA GLY A 148 -11.75 6.76 9.85
C GLY A 148 -11.23 7.79 10.85
N ASN A 149 -10.21 7.39 11.62
CA ASN A 149 -9.56 8.22 12.61
C ASN A 149 -8.90 9.45 11.97
N ASN A 150 -9.11 10.62 12.59
CA ASN A 150 -8.47 11.88 12.20
C ASN A 150 -7.76 12.61 13.36
N GLN A 151 -7.36 11.89 14.42
CA GLN A 151 -6.78 12.49 15.63
C GLN A 151 -5.41 13.14 15.41
N ARG A 152 -4.79 12.92 14.25
CA ARG A 152 -3.53 13.53 13.82
C ARG A 152 -3.66 14.33 12.53
N GLY A 153 -4.87 14.51 12.01
CA GLY A 153 -5.10 15.19 10.73
C GLY A 153 -4.83 14.33 9.49
N GLN A 154 -4.69 13.01 9.66
CA GLN A 154 -4.39 12.07 8.58
C GLN A 154 -5.53 11.94 7.55
N ALA A 155 -6.77 12.22 7.96
CA ALA A 155 -7.95 12.25 7.08
C ALA A 155 -8.35 13.68 6.68
N SER A 156 -7.55 14.71 7.04
CA SER A 156 -7.80 16.12 6.69
C SER A 156 -7.43 16.46 5.24
N ILE A 157 -7.95 15.69 4.27
CA ILE A 157 -7.60 15.78 2.85
C ILE A 157 -8.70 16.38 1.97
N GLY A 158 -9.85 16.78 2.52
CA GLY A 158 -10.99 17.29 1.74
C GLY A 158 -10.71 18.56 0.92
N GLY A 159 -9.64 19.28 1.23
CA GLY A 159 -9.16 20.43 0.45
C GLY A 159 -8.26 20.06 -0.73
N TRP A 160 -7.81 18.81 -0.86
CA TRP A 160 -6.89 18.40 -1.91
C TRP A 160 -7.60 18.32 -3.27
N ARG A 161 -6.87 18.70 -4.32
CA ARG A 161 -7.34 18.80 -5.71
C ARG A 161 -6.26 18.30 -6.65
N ASN A 162 -6.67 18.00 -7.88
CA ASN A 162 -5.82 17.52 -8.97
C ASN A 162 -5.04 16.27 -8.58
N LEU A 163 -5.63 15.39 -7.77
CA LEU A 163 -4.98 14.14 -7.38
C LEU A 163 -5.10 13.09 -8.49
N VAL A 164 -4.03 12.33 -8.67
CA VAL A 164 -3.97 11.16 -9.56
C VAL A 164 -3.58 9.88 -8.80
N GLY A 165 -3.15 10.00 -7.56
CA GLY A 165 -2.85 8.86 -6.68
C GLY A 165 -2.87 9.24 -5.21
N VAL A 166 -3.03 8.24 -4.35
CA VAL A 166 -3.01 8.39 -2.90
C VAL A 166 -2.38 7.17 -2.25
N SER A 167 -1.69 7.39 -1.14
CA SER A 167 -1.19 6.34 -0.24
C SER A 167 -1.45 6.75 1.20
N ALA A 168 -1.71 5.78 2.07
CA ALA A 168 -1.95 6.02 3.49
C ALA A 168 -1.00 5.15 4.32
N GLY A 169 -0.37 5.78 5.31
CA GLY A 169 0.53 5.12 6.25
C GLY A 169 -0.14 4.89 7.60
N TYR A 170 0.65 4.86 8.69
CA TYR A 170 0.11 4.69 10.04
C TYR A 170 -0.86 5.81 10.44
N MET A 171 -0.34 7.04 10.49
CA MET A 171 -1.08 8.24 10.92
C MET A 171 -0.81 9.42 9.98
N HIS A 172 -0.55 9.14 8.70
CA HIS A 172 -0.38 10.16 7.67
C HIS A 172 -0.92 9.67 6.32
N THR A 173 -1.32 10.62 5.48
CA THR A 173 -1.76 10.40 4.10
C THR A 173 -0.85 11.17 3.17
N VAL A 174 -0.57 10.60 2.01
CA VAL A 174 0.24 11.18 0.94
C VAL A 174 -0.57 11.18 -0.36
N GLY A 175 -0.65 12.33 -1.02
CA GLY A 175 -1.35 12.51 -2.29
C GLY A 175 -0.37 12.87 -3.40
N LEU A 176 -0.49 12.18 -4.54
CA LEU A 176 0.20 12.53 -5.77
C LEU A 176 -0.73 13.41 -6.62
N ARG A 177 -0.25 14.59 -7.00
CA ARG A 177 -0.97 15.48 -7.92
C ARG A 177 -0.56 15.24 -9.35
N ASP A 178 -1.49 15.53 -10.26
CA ASP A 178 -1.20 15.76 -11.67
C ASP A 178 -0.12 16.84 -11.80
N GLY A 179 0.87 16.61 -12.66
CA GLY A 179 2.10 17.40 -12.73
C GLY A 179 3.21 16.98 -11.74
N GLY A 180 3.03 15.88 -11.01
CA GLY A 180 4.11 15.20 -10.29
C GLY A 180 4.54 15.84 -8.97
N THR A 181 3.74 16.76 -8.41
CA THR A 181 3.96 17.30 -7.05
C THR A 181 3.29 16.42 -6.00
N VAL A 182 3.82 16.43 -4.77
CA VAL A 182 3.33 15.58 -3.69
C VAL A 182 2.85 16.43 -2.52
N VAL A 183 1.78 15.99 -1.87
CA VAL A 183 1.29 16.55 -0.60
C VAL A 183 1.17 15.48 0.46
N ALA A 184 1.32 15.88 1.71
CA ALA A 184 1.09 14.99 2.84
C ALA A 184 0.39 15.73 3.98
N THR A 185 -0.35 14.99 4.81
CA THR A 185 -0.98 15.47 6.04
C THR A 185 -0.98 14.37 7.09
N GLY A 186 -1.04 14.75 8.36
CA GLY A 186 -1.08 13.81 9.48
C GLY A 186 0.03 14.05 10.49
N GLU A 187 0.35 12.98 11.22
CA GLU A 187 1.50 12.89 12.12
C GLU A 187 2.81 13.17 11.36
N ASN A 188 3.64 14.08 11.89
CA ASN A 188 4.90 14.47 11.27
C ASN A 188 6.09 14.44 12.25
N GLY A 189 5.99 13.73 13.37
CA GLY A 189 7.07 13.66 14.37
C GLY A 189 8.42 13.10 13.86
N TRP A 190 8.45 12.50 12.67
CA TRP A 190 9.66 11.97 12.02
C TRP A 190 9.95 12.65 10.68
N SER A 191 9.32 13.77 10.35
CA SER A 191 9.43 14.42 9.03
C SER A 191 8.87 13.58 7.86
N GLN A 192 7.98 12.62 8.12
CA GLN A 192 7.37 11.78 7.09
C GLN A 192 6.43 12.52 6.14
N CYS A 193 6.00 13.74 6.49
CA CYS A 193 5.19 14.62 5.64
C CYS A 193 6.03 15.70 4.94
N ASP A 194 7.36 15.71 5.09
CA ASP A 194 8.24 16.74 4.53
C ASP A 194 8.51 16.48 3.03
N VAL A 195 7.45 16.52 2.22
CA VAL A 195 7.43 16.14 0.79
C VAL A 195 7.30 17.33 -0.15
N ALA A 196 7.18 18.56 0.39
CA ALA A 196 6.82 19.75 -0.37
C ALA A 196 7.83 20.12 -1.48
N GLN A 197 9.09 19.70 -1.35
CA GLN A 197 10.12 19.93 -2.38
C GLN A 197 10.12 18.89 -3.51
N TRP A 198 9.30 17.84 -3.43
CA TRP A 198 9.28 16.79 -4.43
C TRP A 198 8.50 17.21 -5.68
N SER A 199 9.07 16.88 -6.83
CA SER A 199 8.51 17.11 -8.16
C SER A 199 8.85 15.95 -9.09
N CYS A 200 8.15 15.88 -10.22
CA CYS A 200 8.29 14.79 -11.21
C CYS A 200 8.06 13.40 -10.60
N ALA A 201 7.20 13.30 -9.58
CA ALA A 201 6.82 12.04 -8.99
C ALA A 201 5.76 11.33 -9.87
N THR A 202 5.90 10.02 -10.05
CA THR A 202 4.96 9.16 -10.79
C THR A 202 4.21 8.19 -9.89
N ALA A 203 4.75 7.90 -8.70
CA ALA A 203 4.09 7.10 -7.68
C ALA A 203 4.52 7.54 -6.27
N VAL A 204 3.66 7.28 -5.29
CA VAL A 204 3.92 7.52 -3.87
C VAL A 204 3.55 6.28 -3.05
N ALA A 205 4.29 6.01 -1.99
CA ALA A 205 4.01 4.97 -1.01
C ALA A 205 4.28 5.48 0.40
N ALA A 206 3.44 5.07 1.35
CA ALA A 206 3.50 5.52 2.74
C ALA A 206 3.66 4.31 3.67
N GLY A 207 4.75 4.30 4.44
CA GLY A 207 4.99 3.32 5.48
C GLY A 207 4.40 3.73 6.82
N SER A 208 4.87 3.15 7.94
CA SER A 208 4.39 3.63 9.25
C SER A 208 4.87 5.05 9.57
N TYR A 209 6.14 5.34 9.31
CA TYR A 209 6.78 6.61 9.67
C TYR A 209 7.71 7.15 8.59
N HIS A 210 7.55 6.69 7.35
CA HIS A 210 8.31 7.18 6.21
C HIS A 210 7.42 7.25 4.97
N THR A 211 7.79 8.13 4.06
CA THR A 211 7.14 8.32 2.77
C THR A 211 8.17 8.14 1.68
N VAL A 212 7.76 7.52 0.58
CA VAL A 212 8.58 7.21 -0.59
C VAL A 212 7.90 7.75 -1.84
N ALA A 213 8.67 8.33 -2.76
CA ALA A 213 8.20 8.73 -4.08
C ALA A 213 9.10 8.17 -5.18
N LEU A 214 8.47 7.62 -6.21
CA LEU A 214 9.13 7.25 -7.47
C LEU A 214 9.11 8.45 -8.40
N ARG A 215 10.25 8.75 -9.02
CA ARG A 215 10.39 9.85 -9.98
C ARG A 215 10.35 9.33 -11.42
N GLU A 216 10.00 10.22 -12.36
CA GLU A 216 9.96 9.95 -13.81
C GLU A 216 11.29 9.41 -14.37
N ASP A 217 12.42 9.77 -13.76
CA ASP A 217 13.76 9.30 -14.15
C ASP A 217 14.13 7.92 -13.57
N GLY A 218 13.19 7.24 -12.92
CA GLY A 218 13.39 5.92 -12.31
C GLY A 218 14.22 5.95 -11.03
N ARG A 219 14.46 7.13 -10.43
CA ARG A 219 15.05 7.26 -9.09
C ARG A 219 13.96 7.32 -8.01
N VAL A 220 14.36 7.06 -6.77
CA VAL A 220 13.46 7.06 -5.61
C VAL A 220 13.94 8.07 -4.57
N CYS A 221 13.00 8.81 -4.01
CA CYS A 221 13.23 9.68 -2.85
C CYS A 221 12.47 9.13 -1.64
N ALA A 222 13.02 9.27 -0.44
CA ALA A 222 12.34 8.92 0.80
C ALA A 222 12.61 9.98 1.88
N VAL A 223 11.62 10.21 2.75
CA VAL A 223 11.70 11.05 3.95
C VAL A 223 11.01 10.35 5.11
N GLY A 224 11.38 10.69 6.35
CA GLY A 224 10.79 10.10 7.54
C GLY A 224 11.81 9.43 8.45
N ASP A 225 11.29 8.55 9.31
CA ASP A 225 12.08 7.65 10.15
C ASP A 225 13.00 6.76 9.31
N ASN A 226 14.27 6.72 9.68
CA ASN A 226 15.29 5.89 9.02
C ASN A 226 16.07 4.99 10.00
N ARG A 227 15.53 4.70 11.19
CA ARG A 227 16.23 3.89 12.21
C ARG A 227 16.65 2.49 11.75
N PHE A 228 16.01 1.95 10.71
CA PHE A 228 16.35 0.64 10.12
C PHE A 228 16.89 0.75 8.70
N GLY A 229 17.15 1.96 8.17
CA GLY A 229 17.58 2.16 6.78
C GLY A 229 16.44 2.12 5.75
N GLN A 230 15.17 2.23 6.18
CA GLN A 230 14.01 2.17 5.25
C GLN A 230 13.95 3.32 4.23
N CYS A 231 14.71 4.40 4.45
CA CYS A 231 14.87 5.52 3.53
C CYS A 231 16.16 5.44 2.70
N ASP A 232 16.98 4.38 2.84
CA ASP A 232 18.28 4.23 2.15
C ASP A 232 18.11 3.78 0.68
N VAL A 233 17.36 4.57 -0.09
CA VAL A 233 16.93 4.27 -1.47
C VAL A 233 17.70 5.05 -2.54
N GLN A 234 18.63 5.92 -2.13
CA GLN A 234 19.37 6.85 -3.01
C GLN A 234 20.19 6.17 -4.12
N ALA A 235 20.58 4.91 -3.91
CA ALA A 235 21.37 4.14 -4.88
C ALA A 235 20.50 3.46 -5.95
N TRP A 236 19.17 3.44 -5.78
CA TRP A 236 18.27 2.75 -6.69
C TRP A 236 18.06 3.55 -7.97
N THR A 237 18.13 2.84 -9.11
CA THR A 237 17.93 3.41 -10.44
C THR A 237 17.13 2.44 -11.31
N GLY A 238 16.43 2.96 -12.32
CA GLY A 238 15.58 2.14 -13.18
C GLY A 238 14.39 1.52 -12.44
N VAL A 239 13.92 2.15 -11.35
CA VAL A 239 12.76 1.70 -10.59
C VAL A 239 11.48 2.00 -11.37
N THR A 240 10.55 1.06 -11.41
CA THR A 240 9.25 1.15 -12.11
C THR A 240 8.05 1.06 -11.17
N ALA A 241 8.22 0.48 -9.98
CA ALA A 241 7.21 0.48 -8.92
C ALA A 241 7.86 0.52 -7.54
N ILE A 242 7.13 1.05 -6.55
CA ILE A 242 7.57 1.15 -5.15
C ILE A 242 6.47 0.65 -4.21
N ALA A 243 6.87 0.14 -3.05
CA ALA A 243 5.97 -0.19 -1.95
C ALA A 243 6.64 0.13 -0.60
N ALA A 244 5.86 0.60 0.37
CA ALA A 244 6.36 0.97 1.69
C ALA A 244 5.59 0.20 2.78
N GLY A 245 6.32 -0.64 3.51
CA GLY A 245 5.82 -1.41 4.63
C GLY A 245 5.93 -0.64 5.95
N SER A 246 5.86 -1.31 7.09
CA SER A 246 5.94 -0.61 8.38
C SER A 246 7.30 0.08 8.57
N THR A 247 8.36 -0.68 8.30
CA THR A 247 9.76 -0.27 8.52
C THR A 247 10.69 -0.76 7.41
N HIS A 248 10.16 -0.98 6.20
CA HIS A 248 10.94 -1.36 5.02
C HIS A 248 10.30 -0.79 3.76
N THR A 249 11.11 -0.64 2.71
CA THR A 249 10.74 -0.16 1.39
C THR A 249 11.16 -1.18 0.35
N LEU A 250 10.32 -1.39 -0.66
CA LEU A 250 10.62 -2.22 -1.83
C LEU A 250 10.62 -1.37 -3.09
N GLY A 251 11.48 -1.72 -4.05
CA GLY A 251 11.48 -1.18 -5.41
C GLY A 251 11.52 -2.31 -6.44
N LEU A 252 10.67 -2.24 -7.46
CA LEU A 252 10.75 -3.08 -8.65
C LEU A 252 11.60 -2.37 -9.69
N LEU A 253 12.65 -3.03 -10.19
CA LEU A 253 13.49 -2.52 -11.26
C LEU A 253 12.92 -2.92 -12.63
N LEU A 254 13.33 -2.20 -13.67
CA LEU A 254 12.92 -2.43 -15.06
C LEU A 254 13.23 -3.86 -15.56
N ASP A 255 14.27 -4.49 -15.02
CA ASP A 255 14.66 -5.86 -15.37
C ASP A 255 13.88 -6.95 -14.60
N GLY A 256 12.89 -6.55 -13.78
CA GLY A 256 12.08 -7.46 -12.97
C GLY A 256 12.73 -7.87 -11.64
N THR A 257 13.92 -7.35 -11.32
CA THR A 257 14.56 -7.52 -10.01
C THR A 257 13.85 -6.66 -8.97
N ILE A 258 13.75 -7.16 -7.73
CA ILE A 258 13.25 -6.39 -6.60
C ILE A 258 14.40 -6.06 -5.66
N VAL A 259 14.47 -4.80 -5.26
CA VAL A 259 15.38 -4.29 -4.23
C VAL A 259 14.60 -3.94 -2.98
N ALA A 260 15.26 -4.03 -1.83
CA ALA A 260 14.66 -3.73 -0.53
C ALA A 260 15.63 -2.93 0.35
N ALA A 261 15.08 -2.06 1.18
CA ALA A 261 15.80 -1.28 2.20
C ALA A 261 14.97 -1.26 3.49
N GLY A 262 15.63 -1.23 4.65
CA GLY A 262 14.95 -1.23 5.95
C GLY A 262 15.09 -2.52 6.76
N ASN A 263 14.20 -2.67 7.73
CA ASN A 263 14.21 -3.78 8.68
C ASN A 263 14.03 -5.14 7.99
N ASN A 264 14.89 -6.11 8.33
CA ASN A 264 14.80 -7.49 7.85
C ASN A 264 14.76 -8.55 8.99
N ASP A 265 14.39 -8.18 10.21
CA ASP A 265 14.33 -9.09 11.37
C ASP A 265 13.39 -10.29 11.16
N ASP A 266 12.39 -10.15 10.30
CA ASP A 266 11.41 -11.17 9.95
C ASP A 266 11.62 -11.75 8.54
N LYS A 267 12.72 -11.38 7.84
CA LYS A 267 13.03 -11.78 6.45
C LYS A 267 12.16 -11.11 5.37
N GLN A 268 11.47 -10.03 5.69
CA GLN A 268 10.63 -9.27 4.74
C GLN A 268 11.41 -8.69 3.56
N CYS A 269 12.72 -8.43 3.71
CA CYS A 269 13.59 -7.95 2.65
C CYS A 269 14.29 -9.08 1.87
N ASP A 270 14.00 -10.37 2.14
CA ASP A 270 14.59 -11.53 1.44
C ASP A 270 13.96 -11.74 0.05
N VAL A 271 14.02 -10.70 -0.79
CA VAL A 271 13.37 -10.62 -2.11
C VAL A 271 14.33 -10.81 -3.29
N SER A 272 15.63 -10.97 -3.04
CA SER A 272 16.68 -11.00 -4.06
C SER A 272 16.55 -12.11 -5.10
N THR A 273 15.85 -13.18 -4.74
CA THR A 273 15.57 -14.35 -5.61
C THR A 273 14.30 -14.19 -6.43
N TRP A 274 13.50 -13.15 -6.18
CA TRP A 274 12.25 -12.92 -6.91
C TRP A 274 12.55 -12.35 -8.29
N ARG A 275 11.82 -12.84 -9.30
CA ARG A 275 11.82 -12.30 -10.66
C ARG A 275 10.37 -12.19 -11.11
N LEU A 276 9.93 -10.96 -11.37
CA LEU A 276 8.55 -10.70 -11.79
C LEU A 276 8.38 -10.79 -13.30
N HIS A 277 9.38 -10.34 -14.04
CA HIS A 277 9.47 -10.49 -15.49
C HIS A 277 10.33 -11.71 -15.82
N ARG A 278 9.84 -12.59 -16.70
CA ARG A 278 10.73 -13.54 -17.38
C ARG A 278 11.35 -12.81 -18.56
N GLY A 279 12.68 -12.72 -18.58
CA GLY A 279 13.43 -12.38 -19.79
C GLY A 279 13.25 -13.42 -20.88
#